data_AF-A0A7R8VSR1-F1
#
_entry.id   AF-A0A7R8VSR1-F1
#
_cell.length_a   1.000
_cell.length_b   1.000
_cell.length_c   1.000
_cell.angle_alpha   90.00
_cell.angle_beta   90.00
_cell.angle_gamma   90.00
#
_symmetry.space_group_name_H-M   'P 1'
#
loop_
_entity.id
_entity.type
_entity.pdbx_description
1 polymer ?
#
loop_
_entity_poly.entity_id
_entity_poly.type
_entity_poly.pdbx_seq_one_letter_code
_entity_poly.pdbx_strand_id
1 'polypeptide(L)'
;MTSLGDVIEYYQTPVSVKTPLDALKNIELPPNLHIQHEYHRFHPETDTMFGGISVFTKSSTIVTGLKYKKKYKGHVAKTSWP
;
A
#
# COMPACT_ATOMS: atom_id res chain seq x y z
N MET A 1 22.34 -26.84 -5.11
CA MET A 1 22.27 -27.16 -6.56
C MET A 1 23.57 -27.79 -6.99
N THR A 2 23.75 -29.02 -6.55
CA THR A 2 24.87 -29.91 -6.91
C THR A 2 24.36 -31.26 -7.40
N SER A 3 23.07 -31.59 -7.16
CA SER A 3 22.39 -32.73 -7.78
C SER A 3 21.26 -32.29 -8.72
N LEU A 4 20.82 -33.19 -9.61
CA LEU A 4 19.64 -33.00 -10.45
C LEU A 4 18.35 -32.93 -9.60
N GLY A 5 18.32 -33.58 -8.43
CA GLY A 5 17.20 -33.54 -7.50
C GLY A 5 16.93 -32.12 -6.98
N ASP A 6 18.00 -31.39 -6.59
CA ASP A 6 17.92 -30.01 -6.11
C ASP A 6 17.23 -29.08 -7.14
N VAL A 7 17.48 -29.33 -8.43
CA VAL A 7 16.92 -28.54 -9.55
C VAL A 7 15.43 -28.82 -9.70
N ILE A 8 15.03 -30.08 -9.60
CA ILE A 8 13.62 -30.50 -9.67
C ILE A 8 12.84 -29.91 -8.48
N GLU A 9 13.36 -30.03 -7.26
CA GLU A 9 12.74 -29.48 -6.05
C GLU A 9 12.56 -27.95 -6.14
N TYR A 10 13.59 -27.23 -6.58
CA TYR A 10 13.52 -25.78 -6.75
C TYR A 10 12.40 -25.34 -7.72
N TYR A 11 12.29 -25.98 -8.88
CA TYR A 11 11.23 -25.66 -9.85
C TYR A 11 9.83 -26.15 -9.43
N GLN A 12 9.73 -27.05 -8.44
CA GLN A 12 8.45 -27.42 -7.82
C GLN A 12 7.97 -26.40 -6.78
N THR A 13 8.85 -25.58 -6.20
CA THR A 13 8.43 -24.58 -5.20
C THR A 13 7.65 -23.40 -5.81
N PRO A 14 6.39 -23.15 -5.43
CA PRO A 14 5.58 -22.09 -6.01
C PRO A 14 5.95 -20.71 -5.43
N VAL A 15 6.38 -19.79 -6.30
CA VAL A 15 6.72 -18.41 -5.90
C VAL A 15 5.47 -17.53 -5.93
N SER A 16 5.10 -16.96 -4.77
CA SER A 16 4.02 -15.97 -4.68
C SER A 16 4.54 -14.56 -4.98
N VAL A 17 3.86 -13.85 -5.88
CA VAL A 17 4.11 -12.43 -6.22
C VAL A 17 3.18 -11.49 -5.44
N LYS A 18 2.30 -12.02 -4.58
CA LYS A 18 1.36 -11.21 -3.78
C LYS A 18 2.11 -10.48 -2.66
N THR A 19 1.70 -9.24 -2.37
CA THR A 19 2.22 -8.53 -1.18
C THR A 19 1.69 -9.18 0.10
N PRO A 20 2.37 -9.07 1.25
CA PRO A 20 1.86 -9.61 2.52
C PRO A 20 0.45 -9.09 2.87
N LEU A 21 0.16 -7.82 2.59
CA LEU A 21 -1.16 -7.22 2.80
C LEU A 21 -2.24 -7.82 1.88
N ASP A 22 -1.88 -8.20 0.63
CA ASP A 22 -2.80 -8.89 -0.28
C ASP A 22 -2.95 -10.37 0.04
N ALA A 23 -1.98 -10.99 0.73
CA ALA A 23 -2.10 -12.35 1.25
C ALA A 23 -3.15 -12.40 2.38
N LEU A 24 -3.08 -11.46 3.33
CA LEU A 24 -4.02 -11.34 4.46
C LEU A 24 -5.49 -11.21 4.06
N LYS A 25 -5.81 -10.72 2.85
CA LYS A 25 -7.18 -10.68 2.31
C LYS A 25 -7.87 -12.05 2.17
N ASN A 26 -7.09 -13.12 2.05
CA ASN A 26 -7.58 -14.48 1.77
C ASN A 26 -7.50 -15.37 3.02
N ILE A 27 -7.29 -14.78 4.19
CA ILE A 27 -7.14 -15.46 5.48
C ILE A 27 -8.29 -15.02 6.37
N GLU A 28 -8.87 -15.96 7.13
CA GLU A 28 -9.85 -15.61 8.16
C GLU A 28 -9.16 -14.82 9.28
N LEU A 29 -9.50 -13.54 9.37
CA LEU A 29 -8.98 -12.63 10.40
C LEU A 29 -9.67 -12.93 11.74
N PRO A 30 -8.95 -12.82 12.89
CA PRO A 30 -9.57 -12.97 14.19
C PRO A 30 -10.61 -11.86 14.43
N PRO A 31 -11.69 -12.12 15.21
CA PRO A 31 -12.88 -11.26 15.27
C PRO A 31 -12.63 -9.86 15.84
N ASN A 32 -11.47 -9.63 16.47
CA ASN A 32 -11.03 -8.33 16.99
C ASN A 32 -10.13 -7.53 16.02
N LEU A 33 -9.89 -8.03 14.79
CA LEU A 33 -8.99 -7.40 13.83
C LEU A 33 -9.70 -7.10 12.50
N HIS A 34 -9.92 -5.82 12.22
CA HIS A 34 -10.37 -5.34 10.91
C HIS A 34 -9.23 -4.62 10.19
N ILE A 35 -8.92 -5.03 8.95
CA ILE A 35 -7.88 -4.41 8.12
C ILE A 35 -8.52 -3.64 6.99
N GLN A 36 -8.33 -2.32 6.96
CA GLN A 36 -8.74 -1.50 5.83
C GLN A 36 -7.76 -1.69 4.67
N HIS A 37 -8.17 -2.46 3.66
CA HIS A 37 -7.36 -2.72 2.47
C HIS A 37 -7.40 -1.60 1.41
N GLU A 38 -8.38 -0.71 1.48
CA GLU A 38 -8.50 0.42 0.57
C GLU A 38 -7.57 1.57 0.96
N TYR A 39 -6.82 2.05 -0.02
CA TYR A 39 -5.84 3.11 0.20
C TYR A 39 -6.52 4.49 0.21
N HIS A 40 -6.94 4.93 1.40
CA HIS A 40 -7.56 6.24 1.60
C HIS A 40 -6.51 7.33 1.88
N ARG A 41 -6.69 8.51 1.28
CA ARG A 41 -5.90 9.72 1.56
C ARG A 41 -6.82 10.87 1.90
N PHE A 42 -6.43 11.63 2.93
CA PHE A 42 -6.95 12.98 3.15
C PHE A 42 -6.35 13.90 2.08
N HIS A 43 -7.07 14.09 0.97
CA HIS A 43 -6.70 14.96 -0.14
C HIS A 43 -7.78 16.04 -0.27
N PRO A 44 -7.43 17.33 -0.28
CA PRO A 44 -8.41 18.40 -0.07
C PRO A 44 -9.45 18.55 -1.17
N GLU A 45 -9.15 18.10 -2.39
CA GLU A 45 -10.11 18.11 -3.50
C GLU A 45 -11.06 16.90 -3.52
N THR A 46 -10.81 15.84 -2.75
CA THR A 46 -11.59 14.58 -2.81
C THR A 46 -12.16 14.11 -1.48
N ASP A 47 -11.71 14.65 -0.36
CA ASP A 47 -12.25 14.39 0.97
C ASP A 47 -13.47 15.29 1.23
N THR A 48 -14.66 14.68 1.13
CA THR A 48 -15.95 15.36 1.33
C THR A 48 -16.39 15.43 2.79
N MET A 49 -15.76 14.68 3.72
CA MET A 49 -16.20 14.63 5.12
C MET A 49 -15.43 15.59 6.02
N PHE A 50 -14.12 15.74 5.82
CA PHE A 50 -13.26 16.59 6.66
C PHE A 50 -12.67 17.79 5.90
N GLY A 51 -13.18 18.08 4.70
CA GLY A 51 -12.76 19.23 3.89
C GLY A 51 -11.26 19.24 3.56
N GLY A 52 -10.61 18.07 3.58
CA GLY A 52 -9.17 17.96 3.34
C GLY A 52 -8.25 18.24 4.51
N ILE A 53 -8.78 18.47 5.72
CA ILE A 53 -7.98 18.83 6.89
C ILE A 53 -7.24 17.58 7.40
N SER A 54 -6.07 17.33 6.82
CA SER A 54 -5.15 16.29 7.27
C SER A 54 -4.48 16.70 8.59
N VAL A 55 -4.50 15.80 9.58
CA VAL A 55 -3.77 15.95 10.85
C VAL A 55 -2.26 16.10 10.64
N PHE A 56 -1.73 15.58 9.53
CA PHE A 56 -0.30 15.61 9.19
C PHE A 56 0.12 16.94 8.53
N THR A 57 -0.03 18.04 9.28
CA THR A 57 0.37 19.39 8.84
C THR A 57 1.81 19.45 8.33
N LYS A 58 2.03 20.23 7.26
CA LYS A 58 3.33 20.39 6.55
C LYS A 58 3.92 19.11 5.93
N SER A 59 3.31 17.93 6.07
CA SER A 59 3.78 16.71 5.41
C SER A 59 3.28 16.63 3.97
N SER A 60 4.20 16.48 3.01
CA SER A 60 3.83 16.26 1.60
C SER A 60 3.79 14.77 1.28
N THR A 61 2.67 14.31 0.73
CA THR A 61 2.45 12.89 0.40
C THR A 61 2.97 12.57 -1.00
N ILE A 62 4.30 12.53 -1.14
CA ILE A 62 5.01 12.30 -2.40
C ILE A 62 4.94 10.82 -2.79
N VAL A 63 4.50 10.53 -4.02
CA VAL A 63 4.52 9.17 -4.59
C VAL A 63 5.78 9.01 -5.44
N THR A 64 6.81 8.40 -4.86
CA THR A 64 8.13 8.21 -5.48
C THR A 64 8.14 7.07 -6.51
N GLY A 65 7.40 5.99 -6.26
CA GLY A 65 7.39 4.80 -7.13
C GLY A 65 6.68 5.03 -8.46
N LEU A 66 7.40 4.91 -9.59
CA LEU A 66 6.87 5.11 -10.94
C LEU A 66 5.61 4.27 -11.24
N LYS A 67 5.59 3.00 -10.82
CA LYS A 67 4.44 2.08 -10.92
C LYS A 67 3.19 2.61 -10.21
N TYR A 68 3.38 3.32 -9.09
CA TYR A 68 2.29 3.80 -8.22
C TYR A 68 1.91 5.26 -8.48
N LYS A 69 2.76 6.04 -9.17
CA LYS A 69 2.50 7.45 -9.53
C LYS A 69 1.21 7.67 -10.33
N LYS A 70 0.78 6.66 -11.12
CA LYS A 70 -0.52 6.67 -11.81
C LYS A 70 -1.69 6.21 -10.93
N LYS A 71 -1.46 5.32 -9.97
CA LYS A 71 -2.50 4.72 -9.12
C LYS A 71 -2.90 5.64 -7.97
N TYR A 72 -1.95 6.40 -7.42
CA TYR A 72 -2.17 7.28 -6.27
C TYR A 72 -1.74 8.70 -6.61
N LYS A 73 -2.66 9.67 -6.49
CA LYS A 73 -2.32 11.09 -6.61
C LYS A 73 -1.44 11.51 -5.43
N GLY A 74 -0.31 12.15 -5.73
CA GLY A 74 0.49 12.87 -4.74
C GLY A 74 -0.20 14.15 -4.27
N HIS A 75 0.09 14.60 -3.06
CA HIS A 75 -0.36 15.91 -2.56
C HIS A 75 0.83 16.66 -1.95
N VAL A 76 0.98 17.94 -2.30
CA VAL A 76 1.99 18.83 -1.72
C VAL A 76 1.30 19.71 -0.69
N ALA A 77 1.63 19.53 0.59
CA ALA A 77 1.07 20.35 1.64
C ALA A 77 1.69 21.76 1.61
N LYS A 78 0.90 22.78 1.98
CA LYS A 78 1.41 24.13 2.18
C LYS A 78 2.37 24.13 3.39
N THR A 79 3.64 24.43 3.14
CA THR A 79 4.67 24.50 4.19
C THR A 79 4.56 25.79 5.01
N SER A 80 4.10 26.88 4.38
CA SER A 80 3.77 28.15 5.00
C SER A 80 2.25 28.29 5.21
N TRP A 81 1.89 28.88 6.35
CA TRP A 81 0.65 29.62 6.52
C TRP A 81 0.74 30.96 5.75
N PRO A 82 -0.34 31.74 5.58
CA PRO A 82 -0.22 33.13 5.15
C PRO A 82 0.70 33.93 6.08
#